data_AF-A0A1D2M3Q4-F1
#
_entry.id   AF-A0A1D2M3Q4-F1
#
_cell.length_a   1.000
_cell.length_b   1.000
_cell.length_c   1.000
_cell.angle_alpha   90.00
_cell.angle_beta   90.00
_cell.angle_gamma   90.00
#
_symmetry.space_group_name_H-M   'P 1'
#
loop_
_entity.id
_entity.type
_entity.pdbx_description
1 polymer ?
#
loop_
_entity_poly.entity_id
_entity_poly.type
_entity_poly.pdbx_seq_one_letter_code
_entity_poly.pdbx_strand_id
1 'polypeptide(L)'
;MMRVQLIYKGSNSFPNEDARTLINLASTRLGDVFRDTLSNTLLLLEFSSSEVFLGRETQQIRRGVDNPSIFTQQFCSLLNERYDVRSALNKLLNLDDCNLADYQMKIRRIFNSILPDQLIVREVEAQTAENVSPQQWQLGVIVPQSEIKQLKVGYHGVQHEAHNKSSSKPIIF
;
A
#
# COMPACT_ATOMS: atom_id res chain seq x y z
N MET A 1 9.88 12.10 13.75
CA MET A 1 8.98 12.78 12.79
C MET A 1 7.54 12.43 13.16
N MET A 2 6.64 13.40 13.28
CA MET A 2 5.27 13.16 13.74
C MET A 2 4.40 12.61 12.61
N ARG A 3 3.81 11.43 12.80
CA ARG A 3 2.89 10.82 11.85
C ARG A 3 1.46 11.23 12.17
N VAL A 4 0.60 11.25 11.15
CA VAL A 4 -0.82 11.52 11.28
C VAL A 4 -1.64 10.41 10.63
N GLN A 5 -2.90 10.26 11.01
CA GLN A 5 -3.84 9.33 10.38
C GLN A 5 -5.19 10.01 10.18
N LEU A 6 -5.91 9.56 9.16
CA LEU A 6 -7.32 9.93 8.98
C LEU A 6 -8.19 9.15 9.95
N ILE A 7 -8.98 9.87 10.73
CA ILE A 7 -10.06 9.35 11.55
C ILE A 7 -11.37 9.78 10.89
N TYR A 8 -12.21 8.80 10.53
CA TYR A 8 -13.50 9.06 9.90
C TYR A 8 -14.63 8.55 10.81
N LYS A 9 -15.57 9.44 11.15
CA LYS A 9 -16.69 9.20 12.09
C LYS A 9 -16.24 8.57 13.41
N GLY A 10 -15.10 9.03 13.93
CA GLY A 10 -14.50 8.52 15.17
C GLY A 10 -13.74 7.20 15.05
N SER A 11 -13.66 6.61 13.86
CA SER A 11 -12.91 5.36 13.61
C SER A 11 -11.62 5.62 12.84
N ASN A 12 -10.55 4.93 13.24
CA ASN A 12 -9.28 4.86 12.49
C ASN A 12 -9.34 3.87 11.31
N SER A 13 -10.35 3.01 11.28
CA SER A 13 -10.58 2.05 10.22
C SER A 13 -11.92 2.35 9.57
N PHE A 14 -11.87 2.84 8.34
CA PHE A 14 -13.04 3.14 7.53
C PHE A 14 -12.96 2.42 6.18
N PRO A 15 -14.13 2.13 5.57
CA PRO A 15 -14.19 1.46 4.27
C PRO A 15 -13.39 2.17 3.19
N ASN A 16 -12.88 1.40 2.22
CA ASN A 16 -12.20 1.97 1.08
C ASN A 16 -13.13 2.90 0.29
N GLU A 17 -14.41 2.60 0.19
CA GLU A 17 -15.43 3.44 -0.48
C GLU A 17 -15.49 4.86 0.11
N ASP A 18 -15.38 4.97 1.43
CA ASP A 18 -15.29 6.27 2.11
C ASP A 18 -13.96 6.96 1.77
N ALA A 19 -12.84 6.22 1.77
CA ALA A 19 -11.53 6.75 1.33
C ALA A 19 -11.57 7.30 -0.10
N ARG A 20 -12.24 6.60 -1.02
CA ARG A 20 -12.43 7.02 -2.40
C ARG A 20 -13.24 8.32 -2.49
N THR A 21 -14.30 8.43 -1.69
CA THR A 21 -15.09 9.66 -1.56
C THR A 21 -14.23 10.83 -1.08
N LEU A 22 -13.37 10.60 -0.08
CA LEU A 22 -12.46 11.61 0.44
C LEU A 22 -11.44 12.08 -0.60
N ILE A 23 -10.85 11.16 -1.39
CA ILE A 23 -9.96 11.53 -2.51
C ILE A 23 -10.71 12.39 -3.52
N ASN A 24 -11.91 11.99 -3.92
CA ASN A 24 -12.69 12.72 -4.90
C ASN A 24 -13.00 14.15 -4.42
N LEU A 25 -13.41 14.31 -3.16
CA LEU A 25 -13.65 15.61 -2.55
C LEU A 25 -12.37 16.46 -2.42
N ALA A 26 -11.23 15.83 -2.13
CA ALA A 26 -9.94 16.51 -2.02
C ALA A 26 -9.35 16.89 -3.38
N SER A 27 -9.63 16.12 -4.44
CA SER A 27 -8.92 16.16 -5.73
C SER A 27 -8.84 17.57 -6.34
N THR A 28 -9.94 18.33 -6.32
CA THR A 28 -9.96 19.70 -6.85
C THR A 28 -9.01 20.61 -6.08
N ARG A 29 -8.97 20.50 -4.75
CA ARG A 29 -8.12 21.33 -3.88
C ARG A 29 -6.66 20.85 -3.88
N LEU A 30 -6.43 19.56 -4.11
CA LEU A 30 -5.08 19.03 -4.31
C LEU A 30 -4.41 19.62 -5.56
N GLY A 31 -5.20 20.02 -6.57
CA GLY A 31 -4.70 20.77 -7.73
C GLY A 31 -4.05 22.11 -7.38
N ASP A 32 -4.43 22.72 -6.26
CA ASP A 32 -3.78 23.95 -5.76
C ASP A 32 -2.45 23.68 -5.04
N VAL A 33 -2.20 22.42 -4.67
CA VAL A 33 -0.94 21.98 -4.05
C VAL A 33 0.06 21.54 -5.12
N PHE A 34 -0.39 20.72 -6.08
CA PHE A 34 0.45 20.05 -7.09
C PHE A 34 0.90 20.95 -8.24
N ARG A 35 1.42 22.14 -7.91
CA ARG A 35 1.79 23.19 -8.86
C ARG A 35 3.26 23.15 -9.30
N ASP A 36 4.11 22.47 -8.54
CA ASP A 36 5.56 22.49 -8.72
C ASP A 36 6.06 21.17 -9.32
N THR A 37 6.70 21.24 -10.49
CA THR A 37 7.14 20.06 -11.25
C THR A 37 8.13 19.19 -10.47
N LEU A 38 9.05 19.82 -9.73
CA LEU A 38 10.05 19.08 -8.95
C LEU A 38 9.37 18.31 -7.82
N SER A 39 8.51 18.96 -7.05
CA SER A 39 7.74 18.36 -5.96
C SER A 39 6.79 17.27 -6.47
N ASN A 40 6.12 17.48 -7.62
CA ASN A 40 5.30 16.45 -8.26
C ASN A 40 6.13 15.22 -8.67
N THR A 41 7.34 15.44 -9.16
CA THR A 41 8.28 14.35 -9.52
C THR A 41 8.71 13.57 -8.27
N LEU A 42 9.05 14.26 -7.18
CA LEU A 42 9.43 13.65 -5.91
C LEU A 42 8.26 12.88 -5.28
N LEU A 43 7.06 13.45 -5.29
CA LEU A 43 5.85 12.79 -4.81
C LEU A 43 5.58 11.49 -5.59
N LEU A 44 5.70 11.53 -6.92
CA LEU A 44 5.51 10.34 -7.75
C LEU A 44 6.60 9.29 -7.48
N LEU A 45 7.84 9.71 -7.25
CA LEU A 45 8.94 8.82 -6.88
C LEU A 45 8.67 8.14 -5.53
N GLU A 46 8.22 8.88 -4.53
CA GLU A 46 7.88 8.39 -3.19
C GLU A 46 6.79 7.29 -3.25
N PHE A 47 5.76 7.49 -4.08
CA PHE A 47 4.70 6.50 -4.26
C PHE A 47 5.13 5.29 -5.10
N SER A 48 6.09 5.48 -6.01
CA SER A 48 6.68 4.41 -6.80
C SER A 48 7.59 3.53 -5.93
N SER A 49 8.42 4.14 -5.09
CA SER A 49 9.41 3.45 -4.24
C SER A 49 8.75 2.69 -3.09
N SER A 50 7.61 3.16 -2.60
CA SER A 50 6.82 2.46 -1.59
C SER A 50 5.83 1.43 -2.16
N GLU A 51 5.95 1.10 -3.45
CA GLU A 51 5.10 0.12 -4.16
C GLU A 51 3.59 0.42 -4.12
N VAL A 52 3.19 1.65 -3.79
CA VAL A 52 1.79 2.06 -3.85
C VAL A 52 1.36 2.16 -5.31
N PHE A 53 2.22 2.71 -6.15
CA PHE A 53 2.06 2.72 -7.61
C PHE A 53 3.07 1.80 -8.27
N LEU A 54 2.60 1.04 -9.25
CA LEU A 54 3.46 0.18 -10.05
C LEU A 54 4.21 1.02 -11.10
N GLY A 55 5.43 0.60 -11.44
CA GLY A 55 6.27 1.33 -12.39
C GLY A 55 5.56 1.64 -13.73
N ARG A 56 4.80 0.67 -14.27
CA ARG A 56 4.02 0.85 -15.50
C ARG A 56 2.93 1.93 -15.41
N GLU A 57 2.32 2.08 -14.24
CA GLU A 57 1.26 3.05 -13.99
C GLU A 57 1.85 4.46 -13.91
N THR A 58 3.01 4.59 -13.27
CA THR A 58 3.69 5.89 -13.11
C THR A 58 4.27 6.44 -14.39
N GLN A 59 4.52 5.62 -15.43
CA GLN A 59 5.01 6.11 -16.72
C GLN A 59 4.05 7.10 -17.38
N GLN A 60 2.74 6.88 -17.25
CA GLN A 60 1.74 7.80 -17.79
C GLN A 60 1.76 9.12 -17.03
N ILE A 61 1.80 9.07 -15.70
CA ILE A 61 1.85 10.25 -14.82
C ILE A 61 3.13 11.07 -15.08
N ARG A 62 4.28 10.40 -15.27
CA ARG A 62 5.56 11.08 -15.57
C ARG A 62 5.50 11.97 -16.82
N ARG A 63 4.72 11.59 -17.83
CA ARG A 63 4.58 12.38 -19.08
C ARG A 63 3.79 13.67 -18.89
N GLY A 64 2.97 13.76 -17.84
CA GLY A 64 2.17 14.93 -17.51
C GLY A 64 2.61 15.65 -16.24
N VAL A 65 3.81 15.35 -15.71
CA VAL A 65 4.27 15.85 -14.40
C VAL A 65 4.48 17.37 -14.36
N ASP A 66 4.72 17.98 -15.52
CA ASP A 66 4.89 19.41 -15.75
C ASP A 66 3.57 20.17 -15.93
N ASN A 67 2.46 19.46 -16.09
CA ASN A 67 1.12 20.03 -16.16
C ASN A 67 0.35 19.72 -14.87
N PRO A 68 0.21 20.69 -13.93
CA PRO A 68 -0.47 20.50 -12.66
C PRO A 68 -1.85 19.85 -12.74
N SER A 69 -2.66 20.26 -13.72
CA SER A 69 -4.01 19.74 -13.87
C SER A 69 -4.01 18.27 -14.31
N ILE A 70 -3.18 17.93 -15.30
CA ILE A 70 -3.03 16.54 -15.78
C ILE A 70 -2.43 15.67 -14.68
N PHE A 71 -1.36 16.13 -14.03
CA PHE A 71 -0.73 15.42 -12.93
C PHE A 71 -1.73 15.14 -11.81
N THR A 72 -2.47 16.15 -11.35
CA THR A 72 -3.46 16.02 -10.28
C THR A 72 -4.52 15.00 -10.64
N GLN A 73 -5.08 15.09 -11.84
CA GLN A 73 -6.11 14.17 -12.32
C GLN A 73 -5.60 12.73 -12.34
N GLN A 74 -4.44 12.49 -12.96
CA GLN A 74 -3.90 11.14 -13.11
C GLN A 74 -3.43 10.56 -11.76
N PHE A 75 -2.76 11.35 -10.93
CA PHE A 75 -2.32 10.94 -9.59
C PHE A 75 -3.52 10.57 -8.71
N CYS A 76 -4.55 11.43 -8.65
CA CYS A 76 -5.74 11.16 -7.85
C CYS A 76 -6.53 9.97 -8.39
N SER A 77 -6.66 9.81 -9.71
CA SER A 77 -7.31 8.63 -10.32
C SER A 77 -6.59 7.35 -9.90
N LEU A 78 -5.27 7.30 -10.05
CA LEU A 78 -4.49 6.11 -9.73
C LEU A 78 -4.54 5.77 -8.24
N LEU A 79 -4.52 6.79 -7.37
CA LEU A 79 -4.69 6.64 -5.93
C LEU A 79 -6.06 6.05 -5.57
N ASN A 80 -7.11 6.45 -6.29
CA ASN A 80 -8.48 5.99 -6.07
C ASN A 80 -8.70 4.52 -6.50
N GLU A 81 -7.93 4.07 -7.50
CA GLU A 81 -7.95 2.71 -8.04
C GLU A 81 -7.19 1.69 -7.18
N ARG A 82 -6.48 2.12 -6.13
CA ARG A 82 -5.74 1.19 -5.26
C ARG A 82 -6.68 0.21 -4.56
N TYR A 83 -6.18 -1.00 -4.31
CA TYR A 83 -6.89 -1.98 -3.48
C TYR A 83 -6.99 -1.50 -2.03
N ASP A 84 -5.89 -0.99 -1.47
CA ASP A 84 -5.83 -0.38 -0.14
C ASP A 84 -5.67 1.15 -0.24
N VAL A 85 -6.76 1.81 -0.64
CA VAL A 85 -6.83 3.28 -0.81
C VAL A 85 -6.55 3.99 0.51
N ARG A 86 -7.01 3.42 1.64
CA ARG A 86 -6.80 4.01 2.96
C ARG A 86 -5.31 4.08 3.31
N SER A 87 -4.56 3.00 3.10
CA SER A 87 -3.12 3.02 3.34
C SER A 87 -2.40 3.98 2.40
N ALA A 88 -2.83 4.06 1.14
CA ALA A 88 -2.29 5.01 0.17
C ALA A 88 -2.56 6.49 0.56
N LEU A 89 -3.75 6.79 1.09
CA LEU A 89 -4.08 8.10 1.67
C LEU A 89 -3.23 8.41 2.90
N ASN A 90 -3.05 7.44 3.80
CA ASN A 90 -2.19 7.64 4.95
C ASN A 90 -0.75 7.90 4.53
N LYS A 91 -0.25 7.27 3.45
CA LYS A 91 1.05 7.60 2.86
C LYS A 91 1.09 9.04 2.35
N LEU A 92 0.04 9.50 1.65
CA LEU A 92 -0.06 10.87 1.14
C LEU A 92 0.01 11.92 2.26
N LEU A 93 -0.52 11.61 3.43
CA LEU A 93 -0.49 12.49 4.61
C LEU A 93 0.82 12.44 5.38
N ASN A 94 1.67 11.45 5.13
CA ASN A 94 2.92 11.18 5.83
C ASN A 94 4.06 11.00 4.83
N LEU A 95 4.34 12.05 4.08
CA LEU A 95 5.46 12.11 3.15
C LEU A 95 6.76 12.16 3.97
N ASP A 96 7.62 11.16 3.79
CA ASP A 96 8.87 11.00 4.53
C ASP A 96 10.06 11.65 3.79
N ASP A 97 9.82 12.82 3.20
CA ASP A 97 10.80 13.60 2.44
C ASP A 97 10.76 15.06 2.87
N CYS A 98 11.90 15.63 3.26
CA CYS A 98 12.01 17.02 3.70
C CYS A 98 11.66 18.02 2.58
N ASN A 99 11.89 17.67 1.32
CA ASN A 99 11.54 18.48 0.16
C ASN A 99 10.03 18.49 -0.11
N LEU A 100 9.28 17.54 0.47
CA LEU A 100 7.83 17.46 0.38
C LEU A 100 7.12 18.00 1.63
N ALA A 101 7.83 18.64 2.56
CA ALA A 101 7.24 19.13 3.81
C ALA A 101 6.11 20.16 3.58
N ASP A 102 6.26 21.07 2.61
CA ASP A 102 5.22 22.05 2.26
C ASP A 102 3.99 21.37 1.61
N TYR A 103 4.22 20.39 0.73
CA TYR A 103 3.14 19.57 0.16
C TYR A 103 2.37 18.85 1.26
N GLN A 104 3.08 18.14 2.14
CA GLN A 104 2.47 17.43 3.26
C GLN A 104 1.61 18.37 4.13
N MET A 105 2.13 19.55 4.47
CA MET A 105 1.40 20.53 5.28
C MET A 105 0.09 20.97 4.60
N LYS A 106 0.16 21.31 3.31
CA LYS A 106 -0.99 21.75 2.52
C LYS A 106 -2.02 20.64 2.33
N ILE A 107 -1.57 19.41 2.05
CA ILE A 107 -2.42 18.22 1.95
C ILE A 107 -3.15 17.99 3.27
N ARG A 108 -2.45 17.97 4.41
CA ARG A 108 -3.08 17.79 5.74
C ARG A 108 -4.13 18.87 6.02
N ARG A 109 -3.87 20.13 5.66
CA ARG A 109 -4.85 21.22 5.77
C ARG A 109 -6.09 21.00 4.91
N ILE A 110 -5.93 20.49 3.68
CA ILE A 110 -7.06 20.14 2.82
C ILE A 110 -7.91 19.08 3.52
N PHE A 111 -7.33 17.95 3.92
CA PHE A 111 -8.07 16.86 4.56
C PHE A 111 -8.73 17.29 5.88
N ASN A 112 -8.08 18.10 6.71
CA ASN A 112 -8.69 18.65 7.93
C ASN A 112 -9.92 19.54 7.68
N SER A 113 -10.02 20.13 6.49
CA SER A 113 -11.14 20.99 6.12
C SER A 113 -12.23 20.27 5.32
N ILE A 114 -12.02 19.00 4.95
CA ILE A 114 -13.03 18.18 4.29
C ILE A 114 -13.89 17.56 5.39
N LEU A 115 -15.18 17.92 5.44
CA LEU A 115 -16.14 17.37 6.41
C LEU A 115 -15.61 17.41 7.86
N PRO A 116 -15.37 18.61 8.43
CA PRO A 116 -14.64 18.77 9.70
C PRO A 116 -15.26 18.04 10.91
N ASP A 117 -16.57 17.77 10.89
CA ASP A 117 -17.26 17.03 11.96
C ASP A 117 -17.17 15.50 11.81
N GLN A 118 -16.69 15.03 10.66
CA GLN A 118 -16.63 13.60 10.33
C GLN A 118 -15.22 13.14 10.02
N LEU A 119 -14.32 14.01 9.59
CA LEU A 119 -12.96 13.67 9.22
C LEU A 119 -11.96 14.50 10.04
N ILE A 120 -11.03 13.80 10.67
CA ILE A 120 -10.01 14.41 11.51
C ILE A 120 -8.65 13.85 11.09
N VAL A 121 -7.67 14.72 10.82
CA VAL A 121 -6.26 14.30 10.72
C VAL A 121 -5.67 14.33 12.12
N ARG A 122 -5.54 13.16 12.75
CA ARG A 122 -5.04 13.03 14.13
C ARG A 122 -3.57 12.68 14.14
N GLU A 123 -2.81 13.31 15.02
CA GLU A 123 -1.41 12.94 15.30
C GLU A 123 -1.32 11.58 16.00
N VAL A 124 -0.37 10.77 15.57
CA VAL A 124 -0.06 9.46 16.13
C VAL A 124 1.43 9.38 16.44
N GLU A 125 1.74 8.87 17.62
CA GLU A 125 3.11 8.56 17.99
C GLU A 125 3.65 7.48 17.05
N ALA A 126 4.85 7.72 16.51
CA ALA A 126 5.54 6.70 15.75
C ALA A 126 5.88 5.57 16.72
N GLN A 127 5.20 4.43 16.60
CA GLN A 127 5.59 3.22 17.33
C GLN A 127 7.01 2.88 16.87
N THR A 128 8.01 3.14 17.72
CA THR A 128 9.32 2.52 17.60
C THR A 128 9.11 1.03 17.83
N ALA A 129 9.73 0.20 16.98
CA ALA A 129 9.69 -1.26 17.08
C ALA A 129 10.35 -1.83 18.36
N GLU A 130 10.61 -0.98 19.37
CA GLU A 130 11.32 -1.32 20.61
C GLU A 130 10.39 -1.66 21.80
N ASN A 131 9.07 -1.77 21.60
CA ASN A 131 8.16 -2.18 22.68
C ASN A 131 7.22 -3.32 22.31
N VAL A 132 7.69 -4.25 21.48
CA VAL A 132 7.08 -5.59 21.42
C VAL A 132 7.86 -6.50 22.36
N SER A 133 7.48 -6.55 23.64
CA SER A 133 7.93 -7.64 24.51
C SER A 133 7.42 -8.98 23.93
N PRO A 134 8.30 -9.96 23.65
CA PRO A 134 7.88 -11.24 23.13
C PRO A 134 7.40 -12.14 24.28
N GLN A 135 6.30 -11.78 24.93
CA GLN A 135 5.69 -12.63 25.97
C GLN A 135 4.17 -12.45 25.98
N GLN A 136 3.49 -13.03 24.98
CA GLN A 136 2.10 -13.51 25.10
C GLN A 136 1.68 -14.30 23.84
N TRP A 137 2.24 -15.50 23.69
CA TRP A 137 1.57 -16.60 22.99
C TRP A 137 1.44 -17.77 23.97
N GLN A 138 0.57 -17.61 24.96
CA GLN A 138 -0.03 -18.75 25.66
C GLN A 138 -1.51 -18.47 25.90
N LEU A 139 -2.31 -19.45 25.46
CA LEU A 139 -3.75 -19.73 25.60
C LEU A 139 -4.32 -19.96 24.19
N GLY A 140 -4.55 -21.17 23.69
CA GLY A 140 -4.42 -22.51 24.21
C GLY A 140 -5.19 -23.46 23.29
N VAL A 141 -4.54 -24.51 22.78
CA VAL A 141 -5.19 -25.78 22.45
C VAL A 141 -4.16 -26.87 22.75
N ILE A 142 -4.27 -27.46 23.94
CA ILE A 142 -3.63 -28.74 24.23
C ILE A 142 -4.47 -29.77 23.49
N VAL A 143 -3.97 -30.33 22.39
CA VAL A 143 -4.56 -31.53 21.79
C VAL A 143 -3.97 -32.73 22.56
N PRO A 144 -4.78 -33.54 23.25
CA PRO A 144 -4.31 -34.74 23.93
C PRO A 144 -3.73 -35.73 22.90
N GLN A 145 -2.58 -36.31 23.21
CA GLN A 145 -1.80 -37.19 22.34
C GLN A 145 -2.39 -38.62 22.23
N SER A 146 -3.72 -38.74 22.18
CA SER A 146 -4.45 -40.03 22.17
C SER A 146 -5.39 -40.24 20.98
N GLU A 147 -5.40 -39.37 19.96
CA GLU A 147 -6.29 -39.51 18.80
C GLU A 147 -5.60 -39.39 17.43
N ILE A 148 -4.47 -40.09 17.23
CA ILE A 148 -4.03 -40.44 15.87
C ILE A 148 -4.59 -41.83 15.54
N LYS A 149 -5.85 -41.87 15.09
CA LYS A 149 -6.42 -43.03 14.39
C LYS A 149 -6.77 -42.66 12.96
N GLN A 150 -5.98 -43.22 12.05
CA GLN A 150 -6.27 -43.61 10.67
C GLN A 150 -7.26 -42.74 9.86
N LEU A 151 -6.71 -41.93 8.94
CA LEU A 151 -7.39 -41.62 7.69
C LEU A 151 -6.54 -42.13 6.52
N LYS A 152 -7.02 -43.26 5.99
CA LYS A 152 -6.60 -43.95 4.78
C LYS A 152 -7.21 -43.18 3.60
N VAL A 153 -6.39 -42.51 2.79
CA VAL A 153 -6.82 -42.03 1.46
C VAL A 153 -5.87 -42.63 0.44
N GLY A 154 -6.43 -43.51 -0.39
CA GLY A 154 -5.69 -44.33 -1.34
C GLY A 154 -5.23 -43.53 -2.55
N TYR A 155 -3.97 -43.75 -2.93
CA TYR A 155 -3.48 -43.50 -4.27
C TYR A 155 -3.43 -44.84 -5.00
N HIS A 156 -4.34 -45.04 -5.95
CA HIS A 156 -4.19 -46.01 -7.02
C HIS A 156 -3.30 -45.39 -8.10
N GLY A 157 -2.25 -46.12 -8.47
CA GLY A 157 -1.20 -45.63 -9.35
C GLY A 157 -1.51 -45.74 -10.83
N VAL A 158 -0.55 -45.26 -11.63
CA VAL A 158 -0.19 -45.85 -12.91
C VAL A 158 1.34 -45.79 -12.99
N GLN A 159 1.96 -46.97 -13.06
CA GLN A 159 3.36 -47.17 -13.45
C GLN A 159 3.47 -47.02 -14.97
N HIS A 160 4.58 -46.47 -15.46
CA HIS A 160 5.19 -46.95 -16.70
C HIS A 160 6.71 -46.93 -16.56
N GLU A 161 7.29 -48.08 -16.83
CA GLU A 161 8.70 -48.43 -16.77
C GLU A 161 9.54 -47.67 -17.81
N ALA A 162 10.80 -47.41 -17.50
CA ALA A 162 11.85 -47.25 -18.50
C ALA A 162 13.13 -47.91 -18.01
N HIS A 163 13.37 -49.12 -18.50
CA HIS A 163 14.64 -49.82 -18.40
C HIS A 163 15.52 -49.46 -19.62
N ASN A 164 16.83 -49.47 -19.36
CA ASN A 164 17.95 -49.74 -20.27
C ASN A 164 18.66 -48.60 -21.07
N LYS A 165 19.89 -48.33 -20.59
CA LYS A 165 21.19 -48.28 -21.30
C LYS A 165 21.17 -48.07 -22.82
N SER A 166 21.88 -47.04 -23.30
CA SER A 166 23.12 -47.25 -24.08
C SER A 166 23.78 -45.92 -24.47
N SER A 167 25.11 -45.98 -24.51
CA SER A 167 26.11 -45.03 -24.99
C SER A 167 25.82 -44.41 -26.36
N SER A 168 26.11 -43.11 -26.54
CA SER A 168 27.13 -42.59 -27.48
C SER A 168 27.15 -41.04 -27.50
N LYS A 169 28.30 -40.46 -27.17
CA LYS A 169 28.78 -39.14 -27.66
C LYS A 169 29.25 -39.31 -29.13
N PRO A 170 29.44 -38.26 -29.97
CA PRO A 170 29.93 -36.90 -29.68
C PRO A 170 29.12 -35.77 -30.37
N ILE A 171 29.43 -34.48 -30.18
CA ILE A 171 30.22 -33.64 -31.11
C ILE A 171 30.79 -32.42 -30.35
N ILE A 172 32.04 -32.09 -30.69
CA ILE A 172 32.84 -30.92 -30.28
C ILE A 172 32.64 -29.80 -31.34
N PHE A 173 32.62 -28.53 -30.91
CA PHE A 173 32.90 -27.38 -31.79
C PHE A 173 34.40 -27.12 -31.83
#